data_AF-A0A955P8L7-F1
#
_entry.id   AF-A0A955P8L7-F1
#
_cell.length_a   1.000
_cell.length_b   1.000
_cell.length_c   1.000
_cell.angle_alpha   90.00
_cell.angle_beta   90.00
_cell.angle_gamma   90.00
#
_symmetry.space_group_name_H-M   'P 1'
#
loop_
_entity.id
_entity.type
_entity.pdbx_description
1 polymer ?
#
loop_
_entity_poly.entity_id
_entity_poly.type
_entity_poly.pdbx_seq_one_letter_code
_entity_poly.pdbx_strand_id
1 'polypeptide(L)'
;ATSLETRVTSLGHLQRGGIPTPRDRVLCTQFGVKAAELVLTQQFGRMVAMKGEKFLGVKLEEVVGKKRTVPLDHPLVKAARSVGTCLGDEE
;
A
#
# COMPACT_ATOMS: atom_id res chain seq x y z
N ALA A 1 -33.36 13.71 2.45
CA ALA A 1 -32.14 14.25 3.07
C ALA A 1 -32.27 14.12 4.59
N THR A 2 -31.22 13.72 5.30
CA THR A 2 -31.27 13.30 6.72
C THR A 2 -31.43 14.44 7.75
N SER A 3 -31.54 15.70 7.30
CA SER A 3 -31.61 16.90 8.16
C SER A 3 -30.41 17.10 9.10
N LEU A 4 -29.30 16.39 8.86
CA LEU A 4 -28.05 16.53 9.62
C LEU A 4 -27.14 17.57 8.96
N GLU A 5 -26.58 18.47 9.77
CA GLU A 5 -25.52 19.37 9.32
C GLU A 5 -24.30 18.54 8.89
N THR A 6 -23.87 18.73 7.65
CA THR A 6 -22.77 17.97 7.05
C THR A 6 -21.61 18.90 6.71
N ARG A 7 -20.38 18.43 6.97
CA ARG A 7 -19.14 19.08 6.56
C ARG A 7 -18.31 18.08 5.76
N VAL A 8 -17.73 18.56 4.67
CA VAL A 8 -16.89 17.75 3.79
C VAL A 8 -15.46 18.27 3.89
N THR A 9 -14.51 17.34 4.03
CA THR A 9 -13.09 17.66 4.02
C THR A 9 -12.40 16.78 3.00
N SER A 10 -11.69 17.40 2.06
CA SER A 10 -10.83 16.72 1.10
C SER A 10 -9.37 16.97 1.45
N LEU A 11 -8.66 15.91 1.86
CA LEU A 11 -7.28 16.03 2.33
C LEU A 11 -6.27 16.32 1.20
N GLY A 12 -6.52 15.83 -0.02
CA GLY A 12 -5.66 16.05 -1.18
C GLY A 12 -4.18 15.69 -0.96
N HIS A 13 -3.29 16.59 -1.37
CA HIS A 13 -1.83 16.40 -1.36
C HIS A 13 -1.20 16.30 0.04
N LEU A 14 -1.92 16.68 1.09
CA LEU A 14 -1.46 16.60 2.47
C LEU A 14 -0.99 15.17 2.83
N GLN A 15 -1.66 14.15 2.28
CA GLN A 15 -1.36 12.74 2.52
C GLN A 15 -0.03 12.25 1.92
N ARG A 16 0.60 13.03 1.03
CA ARG A 16 1.88 12.67 0.39
C ARG A 16 3.09 13.29 1.07
N GLY A 17 2.88 14.25 1.96
CA GLY A 17 3.94 14.94 2.71
C GLY A 17 4.09 14.41 4.13
N GLY A 18 4.92 15.11 4.92
CA GLY A 18 5.19 14.78 6.32
C GLY A 18 6.49 14.00 6.53
N ILE A 19 6.89 13.90 7.80
CA ILE A 19 8.10 13.18 8.20
C ILE A 19 7.79 11.67 8.17
N PRO A 20 8.59 10.83 7.49
CA PRO A 20 8.36 9.39 7.45
C PRO A 20 8.31 8.77 8.85
N THR A 21 7.37 7.84 9.04
CA THR A 21 7.22 7.13 10.32
C THR A 21 8.43 6.23 10.60
N PRO A 22 8.66 5.81 11.86
CA PRO A 22 9.72 4.84 12.16
C PRO A 22 9.61 3.55 11.30
N ARG A 23 8.38 3.09 11.05
CA ARG A 23 8.12 1.93 10.19
C ARG A 23 8.59 2.17 8.76
N ASP A 24 8.25 3.31 8.18
CA ASP A 24 8.64 3.64 6.80
C ASP A 24 10.16 3.71 6.66
N ARG A 25 10.85 4.25 7.67
CA ARG A 25 12.32 4.32 7.67
C ARG A 25 12.95 2.93 7.64
N VAL A 26 12.53 2.05 8.53
CA VAL A 26 13.03 0.65 8.58
C VAL A 26 12.71 -0.08 7.27
N LEU A 27 11.46 0.05 6.79
CA LEU A 27 11.01 -0.56 5.55
C LEU A 27 11.90 -0.13 4.37
N CYS A 28 12.09 1.18 4.19
CA CYS A 28 12.91 1.73 3.11
C CYS A 28 14.36 1.27 3.18
N THR A 29 14.95 1.18 4.39
CA THR A 29 16.31 0.64 4.56
C THR A 29 16.40 -0.81 4.09
N GLN A 30 15.44 -1.67 4.47
CA GLN A 30 15.42 -3.07 4.04
C GLN A 30 15.23 -3.21 2.51
N PHE A 31 14.36 -2.39 1.92
CA PHE A 31 14.21 -2.32 0.46
C PHE A 31 15.53 -1.93 -0.22
N GLY A 32 16.22 -0.91 0.30
CA GLY A 32 17.49 -0.42 -0.25
C GLY A 32 18.61 -1.45 -0.15
N VAL A 33 18.75 -2.13 1.00
CA VAL A 33 19.71 -3.24 1.18
C VAL A 33 19.46 -4.33 0.15
N LYS A 34 18.20 -4.76 -0.01
CA LYS A 34 17.88 -5.81 -0.98
C LYS A 34 18.15 -5.38 -2.42
N ALA A 35 17.88 -4.13 -2.76
CA ALA A 35 18.18 -3.59 -4.09
C ALA A 35 19.68 -3.61 -4.37
N ALA A 36 20.52 -3.22 -3.40
CA ALA A 36 21.97 -3.28 -3.51
C ALA A 36 22.47 -4.72 -3.71
N GLU A 37 21.94 -5.70 -2.98
CA GLU A 37 22.26 -7.12 -3.18
C GLU A 37 21.94 -7.62 -4.60
N LEU A 38 20.80 -7.21 -5.16
CA LEU A 38 20.43 -7.57 -6.54
C LEU A 38 21.42 -7.01 -7.55
N VAL A 39 21.89 -5.78 -7.35
CA VAL A 39 22.92 -5.16 -8.19
C VAL A 39 24.26 -5.89 -8.06
N LEU A 40 24.69 -6.21 -6.84
CA LEU A 40 25.94 -6.94 -6.59
C LEU A 40 25.95 -8.32 -7.26
N THR A 41 24.79 -8.96 -7.33
CA THR A 41 24.61 -10.27 -7.99
C THR A 41 24.20 -10.16 -9.46
N GLN A 42 24.30 -8.95 -10.06
CA GLN A 42 24.00 -8.67 -11.47
C GLN A 42 22.57 -9.06 -11.91
N GLN A 43 21.62 -9.08 -10.98
CA GLN A 43 20.21 -9.41 -11.23
C GLN A 43 19.40 -8.16 -11.61
N PHE A 44 19.68 -7.62 -12.79
CA PHE A 44 18.99 -6.44 -13.33
C PHE A 44 17.57 -6.74 -13.85
N GLY A 45 16.79 -5.69 -14.12
CA GLY A 45 15.42 -5.82 -14.61
C GLY A 45 14.41 -6.34 -13.56
N ARG A 46 14.75 -6.20 -12.28
CA ARG A 46 13.94 -6.66 -11.14
C ARG A 46 13.61 -5.49 -10.22
N MET A 47 12.40 -5.51 -9.65
CA MET A 47 12.05 -4.66 -8.51
C MET A 47 12.17 -5.45 -7.20
N VAL A 48 12.43 -4.76 -6.10
CA VAL A 48 12.28 -5.36 -4.78
C VAL A 48 10.79 -5.34 -4.40
N ALA A 49 10.30 -6.43 -3.81
CA ALA A 49 8.96 -6.54 -3.26
C ALA A 49 9.00 -7.18 -1.87
N MET A 50 8.06 -6.80 -1.01
CA MET A 50 7.90 -7.39 0.32
C MET A 50 6.71 -8.37 0.31
N LYS A 51 6.93 -9.62 0.73
CA LYS A 51 5.89 -10.63 0.92
C LYS A 51 6.02 -11.23 2.32
N GLY A 52 5.06 -10.90 3.19
CA GLY A 52 5.22 -11.15 4.63
C GLY A 52 6.43 -10.37 5.15
N GLU A 53 7.34 -11.07 5.81
CA GLU A 53 8.58 -10.49 6.36
C GLU A 53 9.79 -10.60 5.41
N LYS A 54 9.58 -11.09 4.18
CA LYS A 54 10.68 -11.35 3.22
C LYS A 54 10.73 -10.30 2.12
N PHE A 55 11.94 -9.88 1.78
CA PHE A 55 12.26 -8.99 0.67
C PHE A 55 12.83 -9.79 -0.50
N LEU A 56 12.16 -9.70 -1.65
CA LEU A 56 12.42 -10.55 -2.82
C LEU A 56 12.67 -9.67 -4.05
N GLY A 57 13.51 -10.12 -4.97
CA GLY A 57 13.59 -9.54 -6.31
C GLY A 57 12.56 -10.17 -7.22
N VAL A 58 11.69 -9.39 -7.84
CA VAL A 58 10.65 -9.84 -8.79
C VAL A 58 10.92 -9.22 -10.15
N LYS A 59 10.81 -9.98 -11.24
CA LYS A 59 11.03 -9.44 -12.60
C LYS A 59 10.00 -8.37 -12.90
N LEU A 60 10.42 -7.27 -13.52
CA LEU A 60 9.51 -6.18 -13.90
C LEU A 60 8.43 -6.67 -14.90
N GLU A 61 8.80 -7.56 -15.81
CA GLU A 61 7.88 -8.18 -16.78
C GLU A 61 6.69 -8.91 -16.12
N GLU A 62 6.89 -9.45 -14.91
CA GLU A 62 5.84 -10.19 -14.20
C GLU A 62 4.81 -9.26 -13.54
N VAL A 63 5.13 -7.97 -13.35
CA VAL A 63 4.30 -7.01 -12.61
C VAL A 63 3.73 -5.91 -13.49
N VAL A 64 4.37 -5.57 -14.61
CA VAL A 64 3.86 -4.57 -15.55
C VAL A 64 2.46 -4.96 -16.03
N GLY A 65 1.55 -3.98 -16.06
CA GLY A 65 0.16 -4.16 -16.47
C GLY A 65 -0.75 -4.82 -15.43
N LYS A 66 -0.23 -5.29 -14.30
CA LYS A 66 -1.05 -5.88 -13.22
C LYS A 66 -1.45 -4.81 -12.20
N LYS A 67 -2.75 -4.77 -11.88
CA LYS A 67 -3.29 -3.92 -10.80
C LYS A 67 -3.48 -4.75 -9.55
N ARG A 68 -2.99 -4.25 -8.41
CA ARG A 68 -3.29 -4.83 -7.09
C ARG A 68 -4.54 -4.15 -6.55
N THR A 69 -5.69 -4.82 -6.71
CA THR A 69 -6.96 -4.37 -6.12
C THR A 69 -7.10 -4.88 -4.68
N VAL A 70 -7.98 -4.23 -3.93
CA VAL A 70 -8.44 -4.76 -2.64
C VAL A 70 -9.62 -5.69 -2.91
N PRO A 71 -9.58 -6.97 -2.51
CA PRO A 71 -10.72 -7.87 -2.63
C PRO A 71 -11.91 -7.37 -1.80
N LEU A 72 -13.14 -7.52 -2.32
CA LEU A 72 -14.35 -7.10 -1.60
C LEU A 72 -14.60 -7.94 -0.35
N ASP A 73 -14.15 -9.19 -0.36
CA ASP A 73 -14.20 -10.15 0.75
C ASP A 73 -13.01 -10.03 1.71
N HIS A 74 -12.18 -8.98 1.57
CA HIS A 74 -11.00 -8.82 2.40
C HIS A 74 -11.38 -8.64 3.89
N PRO A 75 -10.69 -9.29 4.85
CA PRO A 75 -11.06 -9.24 6.28
C PRO A 75 -11.18 -7.82 6.86
N LEU A 76 -10.37 -6.87 6.38
CA LEU A 76 -10.46 -5.47 6.80
C LEU A 76 -11.75 -4.77 6.32
N VAL A 77 -12.26 -5.11 5.14
CA VAL A 77 -13.55 -4.58 4.64
C VAL A 77 -14.66 -5.09 5.55
N LYS A 78 -14.67 -6.39 5.85
CA LYS A 78 -15.61 -7.00 6.79
C LYS A 78 -15.53 -6.37 8.19
N ALA A 79 -14.32 -6.15 8.70
CA ALA A 79 -14.09 -5.53 10.00
C ALA A 79 -14.63 -4.09 10.04
N ALA A 80 -14.35 -3.29 9.01
CA ALA A 80 -14.84 -1.91 8.89
C ALA A 80 -16.38 -1.85 8.94
N ARG A 81 -17.05 -2.70 8.16
CA ARG A 81 -18.53 -2.78 8.16
C ARG A 81 -19.09 -3.28 9.48
N SER A 82 -18.42 -4.23 10.13
CA SER A 82 -18.84 -4.77 11.44
C SER A 82 -18.84 -3.72 12.55
N VAL A 83 -18.04 -2.66 12.42
CA VAL A 83 -18.03 -1.52 13.37
C VAL A 83 -18.83 -0.31 12.86
N GLY A 84 -19.66 -0.49 11.82
CA GLY A 84 -20.54 0.56 11.28
C GLY A 84 -19.84 1.59 10.39
N THR A 85 -18.65 1.29 9.85
CA THR A 85 -17.97 2.20 8.91
C THR A 85 -18.69 2.18 7.56
N CYS A 86 -19.17 3.34 7.10
CA CYS A 86 -19.71 3.52 5.75
C CYS A 86 -18.57 3.72 4.74
N LEU A 87 -18.58 2.95 3.64
CA LEU A 87 -17.56 3.03 2.57
C LEU A 87 -18.04 3.84 1.34
N GLY A 88 -19.26 4.36 1.38
CA GLY A 88 -19.83 5.16 0.29
C GLY A 88 -20.22 4.36 -0.95
N ASP A 89 -20.39 3.05 -0.80
CA ASP A 89 -20.92 2.13 -1.80
C ASP A 89 -22.42 1.88 -1.61
N GLU A 90 -23.09 1.45 -2.68
CA GLU A 90 -24.48 1.01 -2.66
C GLU A 90 -24.54 -0.41 -2.08
N GLU A 91 -24.54 -0.54 -0.76
CA GLU A 91 -25.15 -1.70 -0.08
C GLU A 91 -26.61 -1.43 0.24
#